data_AF-A8G339-F1
#
_entry.id   AF-A8G339-F1
#
_cell.length_a   1.000
_cell.length_b   1.000
_cell.length_c   1.000
_cell.angle_alpha   90.00
_cell.angle_beta   90.00
_cell.angle_gamma   90.00
#
_symmetry.space_group_name_H-M   'P 1'
#
loop_
_entity.id
_entity.type
_entity.pdbx_description
1 polymer ?
#
loop_
_entity_poly.entity_id
_entity_poly.type
_entity_poly.pdbx_seq_one_letter_code
_entity_poly.pdbx_strand_id
1 'polypeptide(L)'
;MNQNSVKIIGIKDKSRKDSYLFDLNHADGLKRILNRDFDEWSNFDGWESISAQQWIFSRALEVHRGMKIDIKCDCCEYNVFIQSDCEKIKKEQCFGKKSAYLIEKVVDEIVLAKERREYDGTYSV
;
A
#
# COMPACT_ATOMS: atom_id res chain seq x y z
N MET A 1 22.96 5.92 -4.21
CA MET A 1 22.25 5.90 -2.91
C MET A 1 22.19 4.48 -2.39
N ASN A 2 22.46 4.29 -1.09
CA ASN A 2 22.63 2.99 -0.44
C ASN A 2 21.37 2.11 -0.58
N GLN A 3 21.54 0.85 -1.00
CA GLN A 3 20.49 -0.17 -1.19
C GLN A 3 19.80 -0.64 0.12
N ASN A 4 19.99 0.09 1.22
CA ASN A 4 19.32 -0.13 2.50
C ASN A 4 18.22 0.91 2.73
N SER A 5 17.43 1.23 1.69
CA SER A 5 16.13 1.86 1.91
C SER A 5 15.33 0.91 2.80
N VAL A 6 15.20 1.24 4.08
CA VAL A 6 14.43 0.42 5.02
C VAL A 6 13.06 0.23 4.40
N LYS A 7 12.71 -1.03 4.08
CA LYS A 7 11.48 -1.33 3.37
C LYS A 7 10.31 -0.85 4.22
N ILE A 8 9.60 0.17 3.74
CA ILE A 8 8.64 0.89 4.56
C ILE A 8 7.37 0.05 4.75
N ILE A 9 7.11 -0.90 3.84
CA ILE A 9 6.00 -1.85 3.92
C ILE A 9 6.55 -3.28 4.05
N GLY A 10 6.09 -4.02 5.05
CA GLY A 10 6.35 -5.45 5.22
C GLY A 10 5.06 -6.26 5.23
N ILE A 11 5.17 -7.57 5.04
CA ILE A 11 4.05 -8.51 5.18
C ILE A 11 4.47 -9.54 6.22
N LYS A 12 3.85 -9.53 7.40
CA LYS A 12 4.31 -10.32 8.54
C LYS A 12 3.20 -10.61 9.54
N ASP A 13 3.36 -11.70 10.29
CA ASP A 13 2.51 -11.99 11.45
C ASP A 13 2.88 -11.20 12.70
N LYS A 14 4.12 -10.74 12.81
CA LYS A 14 4.64 -9.92 13.93
C LYS A 14 5.34 -8.67 13.40
N SER A 15 5.14 -7.53 14.07
CA SER A 15 5.78 -6.26 13.70
C SER A 15 7.29 -6.34 13.77
N ARG A 16 7.96 -5.70 12.82
CA ARG A 16 9.37 -5.31 12.90
C ARG A 16 9.53 -4.22 13.97
N LYS A 17 10.76 -4.07 14.47
CA LYS A 17 11.11 -2.99 15.39
C LYS A 17 10.70 -1.63 14.80
N ASP A 18 9.99 -0.85 15.59
CA ASP A 18 9.49 0.49 15.24
C ASP A 18 8.54 0.50 14.02
N SER A 19 7.78 -0.58 13.80
CA SER A 19 6.76 -0.66 12.76
C SER A 19 5.36 -0.91 13.31
N TYR A 20 4.36 -0.37 12.61
CA TYR A 20 2.95 -0.56 12.93
C TYR A 20 2.41 -1.79 12.21
N LEU A 21 1.86 -2.75 12.96
CA LEU A 21 1.24 -3.95 12.39
C LEU A 21 -0.25 -3.71 12.15
N PHE A 22 -0.69 -3.93 10.92
CA PHE A 22 -2.09 -3.81 10.52
C PHE A 22 -2.62 -5.14 10.01
N ASP A 23 -3.73 -5.59 10.56
CA ASP A 23 -4.39 -6.83 10.14
C ASP A 23 -5.41 -6.55 9.04
N LEU A 24 -5.29 -7.26 7.91
CA LEU A 24 -6.24 -7.15 6.80
C LEU A 24 -7.65 -7.58 7.18
N ASN A 25 -7.81 -8.39 8.23
CA ASN A 25 -9.13 -8.77 8.73
C ASN A 25 -9.92 -7.57 9.28
N HIS A 26 -9.25 -6.47 9.65
CA HIS A 26 -9.90 -5.23 10.08
C HIS A 26 -10.23 -4.27 8.93
N ALA A 27 -9.87 -4.62 7.69
CA ALA A 27 -10.15 -3.81 6.51
C ALA A 27 -11.45 -4.28 5.84
N ASP A 28 -12.58 -3.73 6.31
CA ASP A 28 -13.89 -4.12 5.79
C ASP A 28 -14.01 -3.91 4.27
N GLY A 29 -14.55 -4.92 3.58
CA GLY A 29 -14.68 -4.96 2.12
C GLY A 29 -13.38 -5.14 1.32
N LEU A 30 -12.19 -4.99 1.93
CA LEU A 30 -10.92 -5.01 1.21
C LEU A 30 -10.63 -6.38 0.58
N LYS A 31 -10.72 -7.47 1.36
CA LYS A 31 -10.49 -8.83 0.83
C LYS A 31 -11.40 -9.18 -0.35
N ARG A 32 -12.67 -8.73 -0.31
CA ARG A 32 -13.64 -8.93 -1.41
C ARG A 32 -13.16 -8.26 -2.70
N ILE A 33 -12.64 -7.04 -2.60
CA ILE A 33 -12.11 -6.31 -3.76
C ILE A 33 -10.82 -6.95 -4.25
N LEU A 34 -9.90 -7.26 -3.36
CA LEU A 34 -8.62 -7.89 -3.71
C LEU A 34 -8.76 -9.29 -4.32
N ASN A 35 -9.93 -9.91 -4.22
CA ASN A 35 -10.22 -11.21 -4.84
C ASN A 35 -10.75 -11.10 -6.28
N ARG A 36 -10.95 -9.88 -6.80
CA ARG A 36 -11.33 -9.63 -8.20
C ARG A 36 -10.15 -9.82 -9.16
N ASP A 37 -10.37 -9.61 -10.44
CA ASP A 37 -9.30 -9.62 -11.44
C ASP A 37 -8.39 -8.37 -11.31
N PHE A 38 -7.24 -8.41 -11.97
CA PHE A 38 -6.24 -7.33 -11.85
C PHE A 38 -6.78 -5.96 -12.23
N ASP A 39 -7.56 -5.88 -13.30
CA ASP A 39 -8.06 -4.60 -13.81
C ASP A 39 -9.07 -3.99 -12.82
N GLU A 40 -9.89 -4.80 -12.16
CA GLU A 40 -10.80 -4.32 -11.12
C GLU A 40 -10.09 -3.98 -9.81
N TRP A 41 -9.27 -4.89 -9.26
CA TRP A 41 -8.69 -4.66 -7.93
C TRP A 41 -7.57 -3.61 -7.96
N SER A 42 -6.84 -3.44 -9.06
CA SER A 42 -5.76 -2.44 -9.14
C SER A 42 -6.26 -1.01 -9.44
N ASN A 43 -7.52 -0.87 -9.85
CA ASN A 43 -8.18 0.41 -10.11
C ASN A 43 -8.77 1.01 -8.82
N PHE A 44 -7.89 1.55 -7.97
CA PHE A 44 -8.22 2.11 -6.66
C PHE A 44 -9.40 3.10 -6.68
N ASP A 45 -9.42 4.01 -7.66
CA ASP A 45 -10.46 5.05 -7.77
C ASP A 45 -11.83 4.48 -8.18
N GLY A 46 -11.85 3.30 -8.82
CA GLY A 46 -13.06 2.62 -9.26
C GLY A 46 -13.73 1.75 -8.17
N TRP A 47 -13.20 1.71 -6.96
CA TRP A 47 -13.73 0.87 -5.90
C TRP A 47 -15.02 1.43 -5.29
N GLU A 48 -16.03 0.57 -5.14
CA GLU A 48 -17.31 0.94 -4.52
C GLU A 48 -17.23 1.03 -2.98
N SER A 49 -16.22 0.40 -2.35
CA SER A 49 -16.11 0.36 -0.89
C SER A 49 -15.25 1.52 -0.38
N ILE A 50 -15.92 2.53 0.18
CA ILE A 50 -15.27 3.66 0.86
C ILE A 50 -14.37 3.17 2.00
N SER A 51 -14.82 2.18 2.79
CA SER A 51 -14.04 1.61 3.89
C SER A 51 -12.70 1.03 3.41
N ALA A 52 -12.72 0.26 2.31
CA ALA A 52 -11.51 -0.31 1.73
C ALA A 52 -10.57 0.79 1.17
N GLN A 53 -11.14 1.79 0.50
CA GLN A 53 -10.38 2.94 0.00
C GLN A 53 -9.70 3.70 1.13
N GLN A 54 -10.45 4.05 2.18
CA GLN A 54 -9.93 4.77 3.35
C GLN A 54 -8.84 3.98 4.06
N TRP A 55 -8.99 2.66 4.15
CA TRP A 55 -7.98 1.81 4.78
C TRP A 55 -6.64 1.89 4.01
N ILE A 56 -6.67 1.67 2.69
CA ILE A 56 -5.47 1.77 1.85
C ILE A 56 -4.87 3.17 1.88
N PHE A 57 -5.71 4.21 1.72
CA PHE A 57 -5.25 5.60 1.71
C PHE A 57 -4.61 6.01 3.05
N SER A 58 -5.16 5.55 4.17
CA SER A 58 -4.60 5.84 5.49
C SER A 58 -3.21 5.23 5.67
N ARG A 59 -3.02 3.99 5.21
CA ARG A 59 -1.70 3.34 5.21
C ARG A 59 -0.72 4.05 4.28
N ALA A 60 -1.18 4.51 3.11
CA ALA A 60 -0.35 5.29 2.19
C ALA A 60 0.11 6.61 2.84
N LEU A 61 -0.77 7.33 3.56
CA LEU A 61 -0.39 8.54 4.28
C LEU A 61 0.66 8.27 5.37
N GLU A 62 0.56 7.16 6.11
CA GLU A 62 1.55 6.76 7.11
C GLU A 62 2.92 6.51 6.47
N VAL A 63 2.94 5.73 5.37
CA VAL A 63 4.16 5.45 4.59
C VAL A 63 4.77 6.73 4.03
N HIS A 64 3.96 7.61 3.44
CA HIS A 64 4.39 8.91 2.92
C HIS A 64 4.98 9.81 4.04
N ARG A 65 4.53 9.68 5.28
CA ARG A 65 5.10 10.36 6.47
C ARG A 65 6.39 9.68 6.99
N GLY A 66 6.87 8.63 6.33
CA GLY A 66 8.07 7.89 6.70
C GLY A 66 7.84 6.80 7.76
N MET A 67 6.60 6.45 8.07
CA MET A 67 6.28 5.40 9.04
C MET A 67 6.50 4.02 8.44
N LYS A 68 7.17 3.14 9.17
CA LYS A 68 7.29 1.73 8.80
C LYS A 68 6.00 1.01 9.18
N ILE A 69 5.40 0.30 8.23
CA ILE A 69 4.21 -0.50 8.44
C ILE A 69 4.45 -1.96 8.06
N ASP A 70 3.75 -2.85 8.74
CA ASP A 70 3.67 -4.27 8.42
C ASP A 70 2.20 -4.65 8.24
N ILE A 71 1.91 -5.44 7.21
CA ILE A 71 0.57 -5.93 6.89
C ILE A 71 0.52 -7.40 7.27
N LYS A 72 -0.35 -7.73 8.21
CA LYS A 72 -0.65 -9.12 8.54
C LYS A 72 -1.70 -9.65 7.56
N CYS A 73 -1.34 -10.72 6.87
CA CYS A 73 -2.25 -11.50 6.03
C CYS A 73 -2.22 -12.96 6.44
N ASP A 74 -3.39 -13.59 6.47
CA ASP A 74 -3.54 -15.04 6.72
C ASP A 74 -2.98 -15.91 5.57
N CYS A 75 -2.57 -15.28 4.47
CA CYS A 75 -2.31 -15.93 3.20
C CYS A 75 -0.83 -16.21 2.92
N CYS A 76 0.11 -15.54 3.60
CA CYS A 76 1.53 -15.79 3.43
C CYS A 76 2.38 -15.34 4.64
N GLU A 77 3.31 -16.20 5.13
CA GLU A 77 4.35 -15.82 6.12
C GLU A 77 5.50 -14.99 5.49
N TYR A 78 5.26 -14.41 4.30
CA TYR A 78 6.31 -13.87 3.45
C TYR A 78 6.80 -12.50 3.91
N ASN A 79 8.01 -12.46 4.45
CA ASN A 79 8.51 -11.43 5.34
C ASN A 79 8.71 -10.01 4.78
N VAL A 80 8.67 -9.79 3.46
CA VAL A 80 9.19 -8.55 2.88
C VAL A 80 8.60 -8.24 1.50
N PHE A 81 8.02 -7.04 1.30
CA PHE A 81 7.61 -6.54 -0.01
C PHE A 81 8.76 -5.74 -0.64
N ILE A 82 9.09 -6.01 -1.90
CA ILE A 82 10.07 -5.24 -2.69
C ILE A 82 9.44 -4.70 -3.96
N GLN A 83 9.91 -3.53 -4.41
CA GLN A 83 9.38 -2.86 -5.60
C GLN A 83 9.44 -3.73 -6.86
N SER A 84 10.43 -4.62 -6.98
CA SER A 84 10.52 -5.63 -8.05
C SER A 84 9.40 -6.68 -8.02
N ASP A 85 8.66 -6.81 -6.92
CA ASP A 85 7.49 -7.69 -6.82
C ASP A 85 6.31 -7.16 -7.66
N CYS A 86 6.32 -5.87 -8.03
CA CYS A 86 5.30 -5.25 -8.86
C CYS A 86 5.20 -5.90 -10.26
N GLU A 87 6.32 -6.39 -10.82
CA GLU A 87 6.32 -7.05 -12.13
C GLU A 87 5.50 -8.35 -12.15
N LYS A 88 5.30 -8.98 -10.98
CA LYS A 88 4.57 -10.24 -10.82
C LYS A 88 3.18 -10.07 -10.21
N ILE A 89 2.76 -8.84 -9.93
CA ILE A 89 1.56 -8.56 -9.13
C ILE A 89 0.25 -9.02 -9.80
N LYS A 90 0.21 -9.07 -11.15
CA LYS A 90 -0.99 -9.50 -11.89
C LYS A 90 -1.47 -10.91 -11.55
N LYS A 91 -0.54 -11.80 -11.19
CA LYS A 91 -0.84 -13.21 -10.82
C LYS A 91 -0.84 -13.43 -9.30
N GLU A 92 -0.59 -12.39 -8.52
CA GLU A 92 -0.47 -12.51 -7.07
C GLU A 92 -1.82 -12.86 -6.46
N GLN A 93 -1.81 -13.70 -5.43
CA GLN A 93 -2.99 -14.14 -4.69
C GLN A 93 -2.91 -13.73 -3.21
N CYS A 94 -1.71 -13.42 -2.69
CA CYS A 94 -1.52 -12.95 -1.32
C CYS A 94 -2.13 -11.54 -1.18
N PHE A 95 -3.22 -11.41 -0.41
CA PHE A 95 -3.87 -10.12 -0.12
C PHE A 95 -2.92 -9.11 0.54
N GLY A 96 -1.96 -9.58 1.33
CA GLY A 96 -0.90 -8.72 1.89
C GLY A 96 -0.10 -8.02 0.81
N LYS A 97 0.30 -8.75 -0.24
CA LYS A 97 1.08 -8.21 -1.35
C LYS A 97 0.24 -7.31 -2.25
N LYS A 98 -1.00 -7.68 -2.55
CA LYS A 98 -1.91 -6.80 -3.29
C LYS A 98 -2.18 -5.49 -2.56
N SER A 99 -2.34 -5.54 -1.24
CA SER A 99 -2.52 -4.36 -0.40
C SER A 99 -1.27 -3.48 -0.39
N ALA A 100 -0.09 -4.09 -0.20
CA ALA A 100 1.19 -3.39 -0.23
C ALA A 100 1.40 -2.67 -1.58
N TYR A 101 1.10 -3.34 -2.69
CA TYR A 101 1.16 -2.76 -4.03
C TYR A 101 0.26 -1.53 -4.17
N LEU A 102 -0.99 -1.60 -3.71
CA LEU A 102 -1.90 -0.45 -3.77
C LEU A 102 -1.45 0.70 -2.89
N ILE A 103 -0.94 0.40 -1.69
CA ILE A 103 -0.40 1.42 -0.79
C ILE A 103 0.76 2.14 -1.47
N GLU A 104 1.70 1.42 -2.08
CA GLU A 104 2.82 2.02 -2.83
C GLU A 104 2.32 2.88 -3.99
N LYS A 105 1.40 2.35 -4.82
CA LYS A 105 0.79 3.10 -5.93
C LYS A 105 0.13 4.40 -5.47
N VAL A 106 -0.60 4.38 -4.35
CA VAL A 106 -1.24 5.57 -3.78
C VAL A 106 -0.22 6.54 -3.19
N VAL A 107 0.87 6.04 -2.59
CA VAL A 107 1.99 6.90 -2.14
C VAL A 107 2.61 7.65 -3.30
N ASP A 108 2.87 6.97 -4.41
CA ASP A 108 3.43 7.59 -5.62
C ASP A 108 2.51 8.71 -6.14
N GLU A 109 1.19 8.47 -6.19
CA GLU A 109 0.22 9.49 -6.57
C GLU A 109 0.19 10.68 -5.60
N ILE A 110 0.34 10.46 -4.29
CA ILE A 110 0.44 11.53 -3.30
C ILE A 110 1.68 12.40 -3.56
N VAL A 111 2.82 11.78 -3.84
CA VAL A 111 4.09 12.47 -4.16
C VAL A 111 3.93 13.27 -5.45
N LEU A 112 3.45 12.66 -6.52
CA LEU A 112 3.22 13.33 -7.81
C LEU A 112 2.22 14.49 -7.68
N ALA A 113 1.14 14.31 -6.92
CA ALA A 113 0.16 15.37 -6.67
C ALA A 113 0.75 16.54 -5.87
N LYS A 114 1.73 16.28 -4.99
CA LYS A 114 2.44 17.35 -4.29
C LYS A 114 3.36 18.11 -5.24
N GLU A 115 4.16 17.41 -6.05
CA GLU A 115 5.06 18.01 -7.04
C GLU A 115 4.28 18.87 -8.06
N ARG A 116 3.14 18.39 -8.56
CA ARG A 116 2.26 19.17 -9.46
C ARG A 116 1.78 20.47 -8.80
N ARG A 117 1.35 20.42 -7.54
CA ARG A 117 0.89 21.61 -6.79
C ARG A 117 1.99 22.62 -6.53
N GLU A 118 3.21 22.16 -6.30
CA GLU A 118 4.40 23.02 -6.12
C GLU A 118 4.82 23.66 -7.45
N TYR A 119 4.73 22.92 -8.56
CA TYR A 119 5.04 23.43 -9.90
C TYR A 119 4.00 24.43 -10.43
N ASP A 120 2.70 24.15 -10.24
CA ASP A 120 1.60 24.99 -10.72
C ASP A 120 1.42 26.29 -9.89
N GLY A 121 2.30 26.53 -8.91
CA GLY A 121 2.37 27.78 -8.16
C GLY A 121 1.16 28.09 -7.28
N THR A 122 0.26 27.11 -7.06
CA THR A 122 -1.01 27.30 -6.34
C THR A 122 -0.80 27.71 -4.87
N TYR A 123 0.40 27.49 -4.33
CA TYR A 123 0.86 28.04 -3.05
C TYR A 123 2.25 28.67 -3.21
N SER A 124 2.35 29.67 -4.09
CA SER A 124 3.42 30.66 -4.01
C SER A 124 3.04 31.70 -2.95
N VAL A 125 3.19 31.35 -1.66
CA VAL A 125 3.07 32.33 -0.55
C VAL A 125 4.21 32.11 0.43
#